data_AF-A0A249SX30-F1
#
_entry.id   AF-A0A249SX30-F1
#
_cell.length_a   1.000
_cell.length_b   1.000
_cell.length_c   1.000
_cell.angle_alpha   90.00
_cell.angle_beta   90.00
_cell.angle_gamma   90.00
#
_symmetry.space_group_name_H-M   'P 1'
#
loop_
_entity.id
_entity.type
_entity.pdbx_description
1 polymer ?
#
loop_
_entity_poly.entity_id
_entity_poly.type
_entity_poly.pdbx_seq_one_letter_code
_entity_poly.pdbx_strand_id
1 'polypeptide(L)'
;MKESNRTLNKKIYLLAGLLAIVALAIQGFAPRITHPPITSAFQAPDSVTQILKRACYDCHSNETRLKWYDQVAPFSWLVNEHIQKGRSRFNFSSWDSLSAADQQVKLWEMVNMAEQGKMPLPSYAAIHPEAKVSAQDIGVLKAYVRSLATPILTDSSKRQAVQAERDDYKKRQDTAKTLPTSLNGIKYIPDFQQWQVLVTTSRFDNNTTRVVYGNDIAVKAIRENHLNPWPEGSTIVKVVWNNLEDGKGDVRPGTFNNVQIMIKDNKRFPETKGWGFARFNGVHLTNYGKTAQLGNDCFTCHKIAKDYGYVFDIPVTKASQR
;
A
#
# COMPACT_ATOMS: atom_id res chain seq x y z
N MET A 1 -16.89 -25.68 -54.94
CA MET A 1 -16.16 -24.63 -54.19
C MET A 1 -16.89 -23.28 -54.08
N LYS A 2 -17.65 -22.81 -55.09
CA LYS A 2 -18.25 -21.45 -55.09
C LYS A 2 -19.42 -21.25 -54.10
N GLU A 3 -20.25 -22.27 -53.85
CA GLU A 3 -21.40 -22.17 -52.94
C GLU A 3 -21.03 -22.16 -51.45
N SER A 4 -19.99 -22.91 -51.07
CA SER A 4 -19.50 -22.97 -49.69
C SER A 4 -18.97 -21.60 -49.21
N ASN A 5 -18.31 -20.83 -50.08
CA ASN A 5 -17.88 -19.47 -49.77
C ASN A 5 -19.05 -18.49 -49.62
N ARG A 6 -20.15 -18.67 -50.37
CA ARG A 6 -21.32 -17.79 -50.29
C ARG A 6 -22.10 -17.97 -48.99
N THR A 7 -22.21 -19.20 -48.50
CA THR A 7 -22.86 -19.51 -47.22
C THR A 7 -21.98 -19.12 -46.02
N LEU A 8 -20.65 -19.27 -46.14
CA LEU A 8 -19.69 -18.80 -45.13
C LEU A 8 -19.74 -17.27 -44.98
N ASN A 9 -19.70 -16.53 -46.10
CA ASN A 9 -19.78 -15.06 -46.07
C ASN A 9 -21.10 -14.56 -45.46
N LYS A 10 -22.24 -15.20 -45.77
CA LYS A 10 -23.53 -14.88 -45.13
C LYS A 10 -23.49 -15.06 -43.61
N LYS A 11 -22.90 -16.16 -43.12
CA LYS A 11 -22.75 -16.41 -41.67
C LYS A 11 -21.84 -15.37 -41.01
N ILE A 12 -20.77 -14.95 -41.69
CA ILE A 12 -19.86 -13.89 -41.20
C ILE A 12 -20.60 -12.56 -41.09
N TYR A 13 -21.36 -12.14 -42.09
CA TYR A 13 -22.13 -10.89 -42.02
C TYR A 13 -23.22 -10.93 -40.94
N LEU A 14 -23.91 -12.06 -40.77
CA LEU A 14 -24.89 -12.25 -39.69
C LEU A 14 -24.22 -12.16 -38.31
N LEU A 15 -23.05 -12.78 -38.13
CA LEU A 15 -22.30 -12.70 -36.88
C LEU A 15 -21.79 -11.29 -36.60
N ALA A 16 -21.25 -10.60 -37.62
CA ALA A 16 -20.80 -9.22 -37.50
C ALA A 16 -21.95 -8.27 -37.17
N GLY A 17 -23.11 -8.45 -37.81
CA GLY A 17 -24.33 -7.69 -37.50
C GLY A 17 -24.82 -7.94 -36.06
N LEU A 18 -24.81 -9.19 -35.62
CA LEU A 18 -25.16 -9.53 -34.24
C LEU A 18 -24.20 -8.89 -33.23
N LEU A 19 -22.88 -8.96 -33.48
CA LEU A 19 -21.87 -8.32 -32.63
C LEU A 19 -22.03 -6.80 -32.58
N ALA A 20 -22.37 -6.15 -33.71
CA ALA A 20 -22.65 -4.72 -33.74
C ALA A 20 -23.90 -4.35 -32.93
N ILE A 21 -24.98 -5.13 -33.03
CA ILE A 21 -26.20 -4.92 -32.22
C ILE A 21 -25.89 -5.08 -30.74
N VAL A 22 -25.15 -6.12 -30.35
CA VAL A 22 -24.72 -6.33 -28.96
C VAL A 22 -23.84 -5.17 -28.49
N ALA A 23 -22.86 -4.74 -29.30
CA ALA A 23 -21.98 -3.63 -28.97
C ALA A 23 -22.73 -2.32 -28.75
N LEU A 24 -23.78 -2.05 -29.54
CA LEU A 24 -24.67 -0.90 -29.35
C LEU A 24 -25.54 -1.05 -28.11
N ALA A 25 -26.11 -2.23 -27.87
CA ALA A 25 -26.94 -2.50 -26.70
C ALA A 25 -26.16 -2.30 -25.39
N ILE A 26 -24.91 -2.76 -25.31
CA ILE A 26 -24.09 -2.59 -24.10
C ILE A 26 -23.69 -1.14 -23.82
N GLN A 27 -23.65 -0.26 -24.84
CA GLN A 27 -23.39 1.18 -24.60
C GLN A 27 -24.49 1.81 -23.74
N GLY A 28 -25.74 1.34 -23.84
CA GLY A 28 -26.85 1.83 -23.03
C GLY A 28 -26.68 1.57 -21.52
N PHE A 29 -25.82 0.62 -21.15
CA PHE A 29 -25.49 0.27 -19.77
C PHE A 29 -24.12 0.83 -19.32
N ALA A 30 -23.47 1.65 -20.14
CA ALA A 30 -22.22 2.31 -19.75
C ALA A 30 -22.44 3.26 -18.56
N PRO A 31 -21.65 3.16 -17.47
CA PRO A 31 -21.74 4.06 -16.34
C PRO A 31 -21.34 5.46 -16.79
N ARG A 32 -22.07 6.46 -16.32
CA ARG A 32 -21.67 7.86 -16.49
C ARG A 32 -20.60 8.19 -15.46
N ILE A 33 -19.40 8.49 -15.92
CA ILE A 33 -18.32 8.96 -15.05
C ILE A 33 -18.63 10.41 -14.69
N THR A 34 -18.89 10.66 -13.41
CA THR A 34 -19.25 11.99 -12.90
C THR A 34 -18.02 12.75 -12.43
N HIS A 35 -18.13 14.09 -12.51
CA HIS A 35 -17.11 15.04 -12.09
C HIS A 35 -17.71 15.87 -10.95
N PRO A 36 -17.63 15.39 -9.69
CA PRO A 36 -18.09 16.17 -8.55
C PRO A 36 -17.32 17.50 -8.43
N PRO A 37 -17.85 18.51 -7.73
CA PRO A 37 -17.14 19.78 -7.57
C PRO A 37 -15.80 19.59 -6.87
N ILE A 38 -14.85 20.48 -7.18
CA ILE A 38 -13.57 20.57 -6.50
C ILE A 38 -13.79 21.38 -5.22
N THR A 39 -13.61 20.75 -4.06
CA THR A 39 -13.81 21.40 -2.75
C THR A 39 -12.51 21.97 -2.19
N SER A 40 -11.38 21.39 -2.57
CA SER A 40 -10.04 21.92 -2.28
C SER A 40 -9.07 21.47 -3.36
N ALA A 41 -8.21 22.37 -3.83
CA ALA A 41 -7.18 22.04 -4.79
C ALA A 41 -5.88 21.68 -4.06
N PHE A 42 -5.29 20.55 -4.42
CA PHE A 42 -3.95 20.19 -3.97
C PHE A 42 -2.93 21.26 -4.40
N GLN A 43 -2.16 21.78 -3.44
CA GLN A 43 -1.14 22.81 -3.68
C GLN A 43 0.27 22.20 -3.61
N ALA A 44 0.99 22.27 -4.72
CA ALA A 44 2.38 21.84 -4.81
C ALA A 44 3.13 22.65 -5.88
N PRO A 45 4.48 22.66 -5.85
CA PRO A 45 5.28 23.27 -6.90
C PRO A 45 4.88 22.79 -8.30
N ASP A 46 5.05 23.63 -9.32
CA ASP A 46 4.62 23.33 -10.69
C ASP A 46 5.17 22.01 -11.22
N SER A 47 6.43 21.69 -10.91
CA SER A 47 7.06 20.43 -11.30
C SER A 47 6.32 19.20 -10.74
N VAL A 48 5.82 19.29 -9.51
CA VAL A 48 5.02 18.23 -8.87
C VAL A 48 3.62 18.20 -9.48
N THR A 49 2.98 19.36 -9.59
CA THR A 49 1.62 19.48 -10.11
C THR A 49 1.49 18.95 -11.53
N GLN A 50 2.48 19.20 -12.40
CA GLN A 50 2.49 18.68 -13.77
C GLN A 50 2.55 17.14 -13.80
N ILE A 51 3.37 16.52 -12.95
CA ILE A 51 3.47 15.07 -12.85
C ILE A 51 2.13 14.48 -12.37
N LEU A 52 1.56 15.04 -11.30
CA LEU A 52 0.30 14.54 -10.73
C LEU A 52 -0.87 14.68 -11.70
N LYS A 53 -0.99 15.82 -12.41
CA LYS A 53 -2.03 16.03 -13.42
C LYS A 53 -1.92 15.08 -14.61
N ARG A 54 -0.71 14.69 -14.97
CA ARG A 54 -0.43 13.76 -16.07
C ARG A 54 -0.64 12.30 -15.69
N ALA A 55 -0.22 11.90 -14.50
CA ALA A 55 -0.13 10.48 -14.12
C ALA A 55 -1.19 10.02 -13.11
N CYS A 56 -1.74 10.93 -12.31
CA CYS A 56 -2.56 10.57 -11.14
C CYS A 56 -3.98 11.12 -11.19
N TYR A 57 -4.19 12.33 -11.71
CA TYR A 57 -5.48 13.03 -11.61
C TYR A 57 -6.62 12.31 -12.31
N ASP A 58 -6.35 11.56 -13.38
CA ASP A 58 -7.41 10.85 -14.09
C ASP A 58 -8.14 9.84 -13.20
N CYS A 59 -7.47 9.23 -12.22
CA CYS A 59 -8.09 8.31 -11.25
C CYS A 59 -8.26 8.88 -9.84
N HIS A 60 -7.45 9.87 -9.44
CA HIS A 60 -7.38 10.39 -8.07
C HIS A 60 -7.85 11.85 -7.94
N SER A 61 -8.53 12.41 -8.94
CA SER A 61 -9.10 13.76 -8.89
C SER A 61 -10.52 13.76 -9.47
N ASN A 62 -11.31 14.79 -9.15
CA ASN A 62 -12.55 15.10 -9.87
C ASN A 62 -12.28 15.78 -11.22
N GLU A 63 -11.04 16.21 -11.48
CA GLU A 63 -10.56 16.78 -12.75
C GLU A 63 -10.17 15.70 -13.79
N THR A 64 -10.84 14.54 -13.77
CA THR A 64 -10.53 13.43 -14.67
C THR A 64 -10.63 13.84 -16.14
N ARG A 65 -9.62 13.55 -16.96
CA ARG A 65 -9.64 13.82 -18.40
C ARG A 65 -9.80 12.53 -19.20
N LEU A 66 -11.04 12.12 -19.40
CA LEU A 66 -11.35 10.93 -20.20
C LEU A 66 -11.12 11.21 -21.69
N LYS A 67 -10.42 10.30 -22.38
CA LYS A 67 -10.43 10.28 -23.83
C LYS A 67 -11.76 9.68 -24.32
N TRP A 68 -12.09 9.90 -25.58
CA TRP A 68 -13.36 9.42 -26.15
C TRP A 68 -13.53 7.90 -26.01
N TYR A 69 -12.43 7.14 -26.14
CA TYR A 69 -12.46 5.68 -26.06
C TYR A 69 -12.59 5.15 -24.63
N ASP A 70 -12.22 5.93 -23.61
CA ASP A 70 -12.38 5.54 -22.19
C ASP A 70 -13.87 5.49 -21.78
N GLN A 71 -14.74 6.08 -22.61
CA GLN A 71 -16.18 6.16 -22.37
C GLN A 71 -16.97 5.07 -23.11
N VAL A 72 -16.31 4.26 -23.94
CA VAL A 72 -16.95 3.20 -24.73
C VAL A 72 -17.01 1.90 -23.92
N ALA A 73 -18.20 1.30 -23.81
CA ALA A 73 -18.36 -0.01 -23.18
C ALA A 73 -17.73 -1.13 -24.04
N PRO A 74 -17.17 -2.18 -23.41
CA PRO A 74 -17.16 -2.45 -21.97
C PRO A 74 -16.01 -1.76 -21.21
N PHE A 75 -15.10 -1.07 -21.88
CA PHE A 75 -13.91 -0.47 -21.25
C PHE A 75 -14.26 0.64 -20.24
N SER A 76 -15.32 1.40 -20.49
CA SER A 76 -15.83 2.41 -19.56
C SER A 76 -16.23 1.87 -18.19
N TRP A 77 -16.56 0.58 -18.10
CA TRP A 77 -16.89 -0.07 -16.83
C TRP A 77 -15.64 -0.21 -15.97
N LEU A 78 -14.56 -0.68 -16.59
CA LEU A 78 -13.25 -0.83 -15.94
C LEU A 78 -12.67 0.55 -15.57
N VAL A 79 -12.77 1.52 -16.48
CA VAL A 79 -12.32 2.90 -16.22
C VAL A 79 -13.08 3.49 -15.03
N ASN A 80 -14.41 3.39 -15.01
CA ASN A 80 -15.21 3.87 -13.90
C ASN A 80 -14.83 3.18 -12.58
N GLU A 81 -14.67 1.85 -12.58
CA GLU A 81 -14.23 1.12 -11.39
C GLU A 81 -12.86 1.60 -10.88
N HIS A 82 -11.90 1.83 -11.76
CA HIS A 82 -10.58 2.37 -11.40
C HIS A 82 -10.67 3.77 -10.82
N ILE A 83 -11.50 4.64 -11.37
CA ILE A 83 -11.71 6.01 -10.87
C ILE A 83 -12.36 5.97 -9.49
N GLN A 84 -13.42 5.18 -9.29
CA GLN A 84 -14.08 5.06 -8.00
C GLN A 84 -13.13 4.49 -6.94
N LYS A 85 -12.37 3.45 -7.29
CA LYS A 85 -11.34 2.88 -6.39
C LYS A 85 -10.22 3.88 -6.11
N GLY A 86 -9.75 4.63 -7.09
CA GLY A 86 -8.72 5.64 -6.93
C GLY A 86 -9.16 6.75 -5.97
N ARG A 87 -10.28 7.40 -6.26
CA ARG A 87 -10.88 8.49 -5.45
C ARG A 87 -11.22 8.06 -4.03
N SER A 88 -11.64 6.80 -3.81
CA SER A 88 -11.91 6.29 -2.46
C SER A 88 -10.66 6.03 -1.61
N ARG A 89 -9.46 5.99 -2.20
CA ARG A 89 -8.18 5.96 -1.44
C ARG A 89 -7.74 7.33 -1.00
N PHE A 90 -7.83 8.29 -1.92
CA PHE A 90 -7.63 9.71 -1.72
C PHE A 90 -8.09 10.45 -2.97
N ASN A 91 -8.47 11.71 -2.81
CA ASN A 91 -8.93 12.55 -3.90
C ASN A 91 -8.27 13.94 -3.81
N PHE A 92 -7.49 14.31 -4.83
CA PHE A 92 -6.81 15.61 -4.94
C PHE A 92 -7.78 16.79 -5.02
N SER A 93 -9.04 16.56 -5.41
CA SER A 93 -10.09 17.58 -5.41
C SER A 93 -10.77 17.81 -4.06
N SER A 94 -10.42 17.00 -3.06
CA SER A 94 -10.89 17.15 -1.68
C SER A 94 -9.72 16.97 -0.71
N TRP A 95 -8.55 17.47 -1.08
CA TRP A 95 -7.30 17.21 -0.35
C TRP A 95 -7.34 17.71 1.10
N ASP A 96 -7.95 18.87 1.34
CA ASP A 96 -8.04 19.51 2.66
C ASP A 96 -9.01 18.78 3.60
N SER A 97 -9.78 17.80 3.11
CA SER A 97 -10.59 16.93 3.99
C SER A 97 -9.74 15.95 4.78
N LEU A 98 -8.46 15.76 4.42
CA LEU A 98 -7.51 14.91 5.12
C LEU A 98 -6.75 15.71 6.17
N SER A 99 -6.47 15.10 7.33
CA SER A 99 -5.56 15.70 8.32
C SER A 99 -4.15 15.85 7.73
N ALA A 100 -3.35 16.80 8.23
CA ALA A 100 -1.98 17.01 7.74
C ALA A 100 -1.13 15.71 7.82
N ALA A 101 -1.34 14.89 8.85
CA ALA A 101 -0.68 13.59 8.99
C ALA A 101 -1.15 12.60 7.91
N ASP A 102 -2.46 12.54 7.63
CA ASP A 102 -2.99 11.66 6.58
C ASP A 102 -2.52 12.10 5.19
N GLN A 103 -2.45 13.40 4.92
CA GLN A 103 -1.91 13.94 3.66
C GLN A 103 -0.47 13.46 3.43
N GLN A 104 0.39 13.55 4.45
CA GLN A 104 1.77 13.04 4.37
C GLN A 104 1.82 11.53 4.12
N VAL A 105 0.98 10.75 4.79
CA VAL A 105 0.87 9.29 4.57
C VAL A 105 0.45 8.99 3.13
N LYS A 106 -0.57 9.68 2.60
CA LYS A 106 -1.05 9.47 1.22
C LYS A 106 -0.03 9.84 0.16
N LEU A 107 0.69 10.94 0.35
CA LEU A 107 1.78 11.32 -0.55
C LEU A 107 2.91 10.29 -0.54
N TRP A 108 3.26 9.75 0.63
CA TRP A 108 4.23 8.65 0.71
C TRP A 108 3.74 7.39 0.02
N GLU A 109 2.50 6.96 0.28
CA GLU A 109 1.91 5.77 -0.34
C GLU A 109 1.92 5.89 -1.87
N MET A 110 1.54 7.06 -2.39
CA MET A 110 1.58 7.37 -3.81
C MET A 110 2.99 7.21 -4.39
N VAL A 111 3.99 7.85 -3.80
CA VAL A 111 5.38 7.80 -4.29
C VAL A 111 5.94 6.39 -4.25
N ASN A 112 5.69 5.64 -3.17
CA ASN A 112 6.16 4.26 -3.03
C ASN A 112 5.50 3.32 -4.05
N MET A 113 4.19 3.49 -4.31
CA MET A 113 3.49 2.70 -5.32
C MET A 113 3.99 3.02 -6.73
N ALA A 114 4.29 4.29 -7.02
CA ALA A 114 4.87 4.71 -8.30
C ALA A 114 6.30 4.17 -8.47
N GLU A 115 7.13 4.25 -7.44
CA GLU A 115 8.50 3.71 -7.43
C GLU A 115 8.54 2.19 -7.66
N GLN A 116 7.59 1.46 -7.09
CA GLN A 116 7.45 0.02 -7.30
C GLN A 116 6.84 -0.34 -8.67
N GLY A 117 6.54 0.64 -9.52
CA GLY A 117 5.91 0.44 -10.83
C GLY A 117 4.47 -0.08 -10.75
N LYS A 118 3.83 0.02 -9.58
CA LYS A 118 2.44 -0.39 -9.36
C LYS A 118 1.44 0.69 -9.75
N MET A 119 1.89 1.94 -9.79
CA MET A 119 1.11 3.10 -10.20
C MET A 119 1.83 3.92 -11.27
N PRO A 120 1.13 4.40 -12.32
CA PRO A 120 -0.24 4.05 -12.68
C PRO A 120 -0.37 2.53 -12.96
N LEU A 121 -1.60 2.01 -12.94
CA LEU A 121 -1.83 0.59 -13.20
C LEU A 121 -1.14 0.19 -14.53
N PRO A 122 -0.38 -0.91 -14.60
CA PRO A 122 0.34 -1.28 -15.82
C PRO A 122 -0.55 -1.40 -17.07
N SER A 123 -1.79 -1.88 -16.90
CA SER A 123 -2.80 -1.94 -17.96
C SER A 123 -3.23 -0.55 -18.46
N TYR A 124 -3.35 0.42 -17.56
CA TYR A 124 -3.64 1.80 -17.92
C TYR A 124 -2.46 2.43 -18.67
N ALA A 125 -1.24 2.29 -18.14
CA ALA A 125 -0.02 2.84 -18.75
C ALA A 125 0.33 2.21 -20.12
N ALA A 126 -0.21 1.04 -20.45
CA ALA A 126 -0.07 0.42 -21.77
C ALA A 126 -0.87 1.16 -22.85
N ILE A 127 -2.04 1.72 -22.49
CA ILE A 127 -2.96 2.43 -23.41
C ILE A 127 -2.80 3.95 -23.29
N HIS A 128 -2.25 4.42 -22.17
CA HIS A 128 -1.97 5.83 -21.87
C HIS A 128 -0.47 6.00 -21.54
N PRO A 129 0.44 5.86 -22.53
CA PRO A 129 1.88 5.91 -22.29
C PRO A 129 2.37 7.25 -21.73
N GLU A 130 1.65 8.35 -21.99
CA GLU A 130 1.92 9.67 -21.42
C GLU A 130 1.79 9.71 -19.89
N ALA A 131 1.00 8.81 -19.30
CA ALA A 131 0.81 8.75 -17.85
C ALA A 131 1.97 8.04 -17.13
N LYS A 132 2.90 7.42 -17.85
CA LYS A 132 4.04 6.72 -17.25
C LYS A 132 4.88 7.66 -16.39
N VAL A 133 5.15 7.22 -15.15
CA VAL A 133 6.00 7.93 -14.20
C VAL A 133 7.44 7.45 -14.39
N SER A 134 8.33 8.36 -14.76
CA SER A 134 9.76 8.08 -14.99
C SER A 134 10.56 8.10 -13.67
N ALA A 135 11.81 7.63 -13.72
CA ALA A 135 12.73 7.74 -12.58
C ALA A 135 12.97 9.20 -12.17
N GLN A 136 12.98 10.13 -13.13
CA GLN A 136 13.10 11.56 -12.86
C GLN A 136 11.86 12.09 -12.14
N ASP A 137 10.66 11.70 -12.58
CA ASP A 137 9.40 12.06 -11.91
C ASP A 137 9.39 11.56 -10.47
N ILE A 138 9.80 10.30 -10.24
CA ILE A 138 9.93 9.73 -8.90
C ILE A 138 10.89 10.56 -8.04
N GLY A 139 12.01 10.99 -8.61
CA GLY A 139 12.98 11.87 -7.92
C GLY A 139 12.35 13.19 -7.47
N VAL A 140 11.61 13.86 -8.36
CA VAL A 140 10.90 15.12 -8.07
C VAL A 140 9.85 14.91 -6.97
N LEU A 141 9.02 13.87 -7.09
CA LEU A 141 7.98 13.57 -6.11
C LEU A 141 8.60 13.23 -4.75
N LYS A 142 9.67 12.42 -4.70
CA LYS A 142 10.38 12.10 -3.45
C LYS A 142 10.93 13.36 -2.78
N ALA A 143 11.57 14.24 -3.54
CA ALA A 143 12.13 15.48 -3.01
C ALA A 143 11.04 16.35 -2.37
N TYR A 144 9.88 16.47 -3.04
CA TYR A 144 8.74 17.21 -2.51
C TYR A 144 8.15 16.57 -1.24
N VAL A 145 7.89 15.26 -1.24
CA VAL A 145 7.32 14.61 -0.03
C VAL A 145 8.32 14.66 1.13
N ARG A 146 9.63 14.61 0.86
CA ARG A 146 10.67 14.85 1.87
C ARG A 146 10.65 16.29 2.41
N SER A 147 10.45 17.30 1.56
CA SER A 147 10.38 18.70 2.03
C SER A 147 9.16 18.98 2.89
N LEU A 148 8.11 18.16 2.80
CA LEU A 148 6.93 18.24 3.66
C LEU A 148 7.12 17.56 5.03
N ALA A 149 8.13 16.71 5.17
CA ALA A 149 8.45 16.12 6.45
C ALA A 149 8.97 17.24 7.37
N THR A 150 8.47 17.26 8.61
CA THR A 150 8.89 18.24 9.62
C THR A 150 10.43 18.28 9.68
N PRO A 151 11.05 19.49 9.70
CA PRO A 151 12.49 19.64 9.67
C PRO A 151 13.19 18.68 10.64
N ILE A 152 14.21 18.01 10.10
CA ILE A 152 15.07 17.10 10.84
C ILE A 152 15.77 17.93 11.92
N LEU A 153 15.25 17.88 13.15
CA LEU A 153 16.04 18.27 14.31
C LEU A 153 17.26 17.32 14.33
N THR A 154 18.44 17.88 14.05
CA THR A 154 19.78 17.27 14.09
C THR A 154 20.23 16.90 15.52
N ASP A 155 19.29 16.50 16.37
CA ASP A 155 19.23 17.02 17.72
C ASP A 155 19.99 16.16 18.73
N SER A 156 20.80 16.81 19.58
CA SER A 156 21.32 16.22 20.82
C SER A 156 20.19 15.61 21.65
N SER A 157 18.97 16.15 21.57
CA SER A 157 17.76 15.62 22.21
C SER A 157 17.38 14.20 21.76
N LYS A 158 17.45 13.88 20.47
CA LYS A 158 17.20 12.52 19.96
C LYS A 158 18.28 11.53 20.41
N ARG A 159 19.54 11.96 20.44
CA ARG A 159 20.64 11.14 20.96
C ARG A 159 20.49 10.89 22.46
N GLN A 160 20.07 11.90 23.23
CA GLN A 160 19.75 11.76 24.65
C GLN A 160 18.56 10.82 24.86
N ALA A 161 17.51 10.91 24.04
CA ALA A 161 16.37 10.01 24.10
C ALA A 161 16.76 8.56 23.82
N VAL A 162 17.62 8.31 22.82
CA VAL A 162 18.18 6.97 22.56
C VAL A 162 19.00 6.46 23.73
N GLN A 163 19.82 7.31 24.34
CA GLN A 163 20.63 6.93 25.50
C GLN A 163 19.76 6.60 26.71
N ALA A 164 18.78 7.46 27.02
CA ALA A 164 17.82 7.24 28.10
C ALA A 164 17.01 5.95 27.92
N GLU A 165 16.54 5.68 26.69
CA GLU A 165 15.84 4.45 26.35
C GLU A 165 16.73 3.20 26.52
N ARG A 166 18.01 3.27 26.13
CA ARG A 166 18.97 2.18 26.35
C ARG A 166 19.21 1.90 27.82
N ASP A 167 19.32 2.95 28.64
CA ASP A 167 19.55 2.82 30.07
C ASP A 167 18.31 2.25 30.79
N ASP A 168 17.11 2.66 30.38
CA ASP A 168 15.85 2.06 30.86
C ASP A 168 15.71 0.59 30.43
N TYR A 169 16.04 0.27 29.18
CA TYR A 169 16.00 -1.11 28.67
C TYR A 169 16.92 -2.03 29.47
N LYS A 170 18.17 -1.62 29.73
CA LYS A 170 19.14 -2.40 30.53
C LYS A 170 18.61 -2.68 31.94
N LYS A 171 18.09 -1.66 32.63
CA LYS A 171 17.50 -1.81 33.97
C LYS A 171 16.32 -2.80 34.00
N ARG A 172 15.54 -2.86 32.91
CA ARG A 172 14.39 -3.77 32.83
C ARG A 172 14.71 -5.17 32.37
N GLN A 173 15.76 -5.37 31.58
CA GLN A 173 16.20 -6.72 31.24
C GLN A 173 16.52 -7.55 32.50
N ASP A 174 17.00 -6.89 33.56
CA ASP A 174 17.28 -7.52 34.85
C ASP A 174 16.03 -7.79 35.71
N THR A 175 14.86 -7.20 35.38
CA THR A 175 13.65 -7.22 36.24
C THR A 175 12.38 -7.75 35.57
N ALA A 176 12.33 -7.87 34.24
CA ALA A 176 11.14 -8.29 33.50
C ALA A 176 10.89 -9.82 33.62
N LYS A 177 9.89 -10.22 34.41
CA LYS A 177 9.52 -11.63 34.64
C LYS A 177 8.47 -12.20 33.67
N THR A 178 7.67 -11.37 33.01
CA THR A 178 6.59 -11.83 32.14
C THR A 178 6.44 -10.97 30.88
N LEU A 179 6.16 -11.64 29.75
CA LEU A 179 5.97 -10.98 28.45
C LEU A 179 4.51 -10.53 28.29
N PRO A 180 4.27 -9.35 27.69
CA PRO A 180 2.93 -8.82 27.54
C PRO A 180 2.10 -9.63 26.55
N THR A 181 0.78 -9.58 26.73
CA THR A 181 -0.22 -10.16 25.84
C THR A 181 -1.13 -9.04 25.34
N SER A 182 -1.36 -9.02 24.02
CA SER A 182 -2.28 -8.08 23.39
C SER A 182 -3.73 -8.34 23.79
N LEU A 183 -4.59 -7.34 23.62
CA LEU A 183 -6.01 -7.40 24.02
C LEU A 183 -6.80 -8.50 23.29
N ASN A 184 -6.29 -9.01 22.17
CA ASN A 184 -6.85 -10.15 21.42
C ASN A 184 -6.13 -11.49 21.71
N GLY A 185 -5.32 -11.57 22.76
CA GLY A 185 -4.67 -12.80 23.21
C GLY A 185 -3.40 -13.19 22.44
N ILE A 186 -2.88 -12.34 21.55
CA ILE A 186 -1.58 -12.57 20.91
C ILE A 186 -0.47 -12.16 21.87
N LYS A 187 0.40 -13.10 22.24
CA LYS A 187 1.55 -12.86 23.12
C LYS A 187 2.68 -12.19 22.33
N TYR A 188 3.48 -11.37 23.02
CA TYR A 188 4.76 -10.93 22.47
C TYR A 188 5.70 -12.12 22.25
N ILE A 189 6.44 -12.12 21.14
CA ILE A 189 7.30 -13.22 20.67
C ILE A 189 8.75 -12.74 20.76
N PRO A 190 9.52 -13.00 21.82
CA PRO A 190 10.83 -12.38 22.02
C PRO A 190 11.91 -12.91 21.05
N ASP A 191 11.73 -14.13 20.55
CA ASP A 191 12.68 -14.87 19.72
C ASP A 191 12.60 -14.52 18.23
N PHE A 192 11.66 -13.65 17.80
CA PHE A 192 11.55 -13.23 16.39
C PHE A 192 12.86 -12.64 15.85
N GLN A 193 13.71 -12.11 16.74
CA GLN A 193 14.99 -11.50 16.39
C GLN A 193 15.96 -12.50 15.73
N GLN A 194 15.74 -13.80 15.94
CA GLN A 194 16.52 -14.88 15.35
C GLN A 194 15.93 -15.36 14.00
N TRP A 195 14.73 -14.90 13.65
CA TRP A 195 14.05 -15.32 12.42
C TRP A 195 14.63 -14.62 11.19
N GLN A 196 14.28 -15.13 10.00
CA GLN A 196 14.79 -14.58 8.76
C GLN A 196 14.21 -13.17 8.51
N VAL A 197 15.08 -12.21 8.19
CA VAL A 197 14.68 -10.90 7.68
C VAL A 197 14.10 -11.07 6.28
N LEU A 198 12.84 -10.65 6.11
CA LEU A 198 12.11 -10.68 4.84
C LEU A 198 12.35 -9.40 4.03
N VAL A 199 12.18 -8.24 4.66
CA VAL A 199 12.34 -6.94 4.00
C VAL A 199 12.77 -5.88 4.99
N THR A 200 13.55 -4.91 4.52
CA THR A 200 13.87 -3.68 5.24
C THR A 200 13.35 -2.49 4.44
N THR A 201 12.63 -1.59 5.11
CA THR A 201 12.12 -0.36 4.48
C THR A 201 12.50 0.85 5.33
N SER A 202 12.95 1.93 4.68
CA SER A 202 13.13 3.23 5.33
C SER A 202 12.04 4.18 4.84
N ARG A 203 11.37 4.84 5.78
CA ARG A 203 10.31 5.80 5.53
C ARG A 203 10.75 7.19 5.93
N PHE A 204 10.82 8.05 4.94
CA PHE A 204 11.25 9.44 5.09
C PHE A 204 10.13 10.36 5.58
N ASP A 205 8.85 9.99 5.42
CA ASP A 205 7.70 10.81 5.82
C ASP A 205 7.51 10.88 7.34
N ASN A 206 7.68 9.76 8.03
CA ASN A 206 7.63 9.70 9.50
C ASN A 206 8.99 9.38 10.12
N ASN A 207 10.03 9.43 9.31
CA ASN A 207 11.42 9.20 9.67
C ASN A 207 11.60 7.91 10.49
N THR A 208 11.17 6.77 9.93
CA THR A 208 11.31 5.44 10.57
C THR A 208 12.02 4.43 9.70
N THR A 209 12.79 3.54 10.33
CA THR A 209 13.38 2.34 9.71
C THR A 209 12.62 1.13 10.20
N ARG A 210 12.35 0.19 9.29
CA ARG A 210 11.50 -0.96 9.53
C ARG A 210 12.17 -2.21 9.05
N VAL A 211 12.14 -3.23 9.88
CA VAL A 211 12.62 -4.57 9.53
C VAL A 211 11.47 -5.53 9.75
N VAL A 212 11.18 -6.34 8.73
CA VAL A 212 10.14 -7.36 8.77
C VAL A 212 10.82 -8.72 8.83
N TYR A 213 10.45 -9.51 9.82
CA TYR A 213 10.91 -10.86 10.08
C TYR A 213 9.80 -11.85 9.79
N GLY A 214 10.14 -13.06 9.36
CA GLY A 214 9.20 -14.14 9.14
C GLY A 214 9.71 -15.45 9.71
N ASN A 215 8.84 -16.22 10.35
CA ASN A 215 9.17 -17.57 10.78
C ASN A 215 9.39 -18.51 9.57
N ASP A 216 9.91 -19.71 9.82
CA ASP A 216 10.22 -20.67 8.76
C ASP A 216 9.02 -21.01 7.86
N ILE A 217 7.82 -21.04 8.43
CA ILE A 217 6.57 -21.26 7.68
C ILE A 217 6.33 -20.11 6.69
N ALA A 218 6.41 -18.86 7.14
CA ALA A 218 6.24 -17.68 6.29
C ALA A 218 7.35 -17.58 5.23
N VAL A 219 8.60 -17.87 5.60
CA VAL A 219 9.75 -17.89 4.68
C VAL A 219 9.55 -18.94 3.59
N LYS A 220 9.14 -20.16 3.96
CA LYS A 220 8.85 -21.22 3.00
C LYS A 220 7.70 -20.83 2.06
N ALA A 221 6.63 -20.26 2.60
CA ALA A 221 5.50 -19.77 1.82
C ALA A 221 5.92 -18.73 0.76
N ILE A 222 6.82 -17.81 1.11
CA ILE A 222 7.38 -16.83 0.17
C ILE A 222 8.22 -17.51 -0.91
N ARG A 223 9.11 -18.44 -0.53
CA ARG A 223 9.97 -19.16 -1.48
C ARG A 223 9.16 -20.00 -2.47
N GLU A 224 8.06 -20.60 -2.02
CA GLU A 224 7.18 -21.45 -2.83
C GLU A 224 6.04 -20.67 -3.51
N ASN A 225 5.98 -19.34 -3.33
CA ASN A 225 4.89 -18.47 -3.81
C ASN A 225 3.49 -18.91 -3.34
N HIS A 226 3.40 -19.58 -2.17
CA HIS A 226 2.16 -20.01 -1.55
C HIS A 226 1.66 -18.95 -0.58
N LEU A 227 1.17 -17.84 -1.14
CA LEU A 227 0.87 -16.62 -0.40
C LEU A 227 -0.63 -16.35 -0.22
N ASN A 228 -1.50 -17.07 -0.91
CA ASN A 228 -2.94 -16.84 -0.80
C ASN A 228 -3.73 -18.16 -0.96
N PRO A 229 -4.19 -18.77 0.15
CA PRO A 229 -3.98 -18.35 1.53
C PRO A 229 -2.54 -18.60 2.01
N TRP A 230 -2.09 -17.86 3.03
CA TRP A 230 -0.87 -18.21 3.76
C TRP A 230 -1.08 -19.49 4.59
N PRO A 231 -0.05 -20.34 4.75
CA PRO A 231 -0.14 -21.52 5.60
C PRO A 231 -0.43 -21.18 7.07
N GLU A 232 -1.18 -22.05 7.75
CA GLU A 232 -1.47 -21.93 9.18
C GLU A 232 -0.17 -21.82 10.00
N GLY A 233 -0.15 -20.93 10.98
CA GLY A 233 1.04 -20.66 11.80
C GLY A 233 2.07 -19.72 11.15
N SER A 234 1.86 -19.26 9.92
CA SER A 234 2.68 -18.19 9.32
C SER A 234 2.67 -16.97 10.23
N THR A 235 3.86 -16.54 10.66
CA THR A 235 4.01 -15.40 11.57
C THR A 235 4.98 -14.39 11.00
N ILE A 236 4.56 -13.13 10.98
CA ILE A 236 5.34 -12.01 10.48
C ILE A 236 5.45 -10.99 11.59
N VAL A 237 6.68 -10.53 11.85
CA VAL A 237 6.95 -9.51 12.86
C VAL A 237 7.60 -8.32 12.20
N LYS A 238 6.98 -7.14 12.34
CA LYS A 238 7.50 -5.88 11.84
C LYS A 238 7.97 -5.03 13.01
N VAL A 239 9.26 -4.70 13.00
CA VAL A 239 9.87 -3.84 14.00
C VAL A 239 10.09 -2.46 13.41
N VAL A 240 9.80 -1.42 14.19
CA VAL A 240 9.89 -0.02 13.77
C VAL A 240 10.77 0.75 14.74
N TRP A 241 11.81 1.39 14.22
CA TRP A 241 12.64 2.36 14.93
C TRP A 241 12.43 3.74 14.33
N ASN A 242 12.47 4.77 15.17
CA ASN A 242 12.65 6.13 14.69
C ASN A 242 14.06 6.26 14.10
N ASN A 243 14.24 7.05 13.06
CA ASN A 243 15.54 7.28 12.45
C ASN A 243 16.32 8.31 13.28
N LEU A 244 17.59 8.01 13.47
CA LEU A 244 18.61 8.94 13.91
C LEU A 244 19.52 9.22 12.72
N GLU A 245 19.33 10.38 12.10
CA GLU A 245 20.16 10.84 11.00
C GLU A 245 21.26 11.75 11.54
N ASP A 246 22.49 11.58 11.05
CA ASP A 246 23.58 12.50 11.36
C ASP A 246 23.64 13.68 10.36
N GLY A 247 24.41 14.72 10.70
CA GLY A 247 24.56 15.89 9.85
C GLY A 247 25.25 15.64 8.51
N LYS A 248 25.60 14.39 8.20
CA LYS A 248 26.20 13.95 6.93
C LYS A 248 25.22 13.08 6.10
N GLY A 249 24.01 12.88 6.59
CA GLY A 249 22.96 12.09 5.92
C GLY A 249 23.00 10.58 6.23
N ASP A 250 23.85 10.13 7.15
CA ASP A 250 23.85 8.73 7.58
C ASP A 250 22.65 8.47 8.50
N VAL A 251 21.79 7.52 8.13
CA VAL A 251 20.62 7.13 8.92
C VAL A 251 20.92 5.88 9.73
N ARG A 252 20.68 5.94 11.03
CA ARG A 252 20.80 4.82 11.98
C ARG A 252 19.49 4.59 12.74
N PRO A 253 19.24 3.39 13.27
CA PRO A 253 18.15 3.18 14.21
C PRO A 253 18.31 4.04 15.48
N GLY A 254 17.30 4.85 15.76
CA GLY A 254 17.12 5.62 16.98
C GLY A 254 16.24 4.89 17.99
N THR A 255 15.29 5.60 18.61
CA THR A 255 14.43 5.00 19.65
C THR A 255 13.50 3.93 19.06
N PHE A 256 13.28 2.88 19.84
CA PHE A 256 12.36 1.81 19.50
C PHE A 256 10.92 2.35 19.52
N ASN A 257 10.29 2.36 18.35
CA ASN A 257 8.95 2.93 18.22
C ASN A 257 7.89 1.88 18.59
N ASN A 258 7.88 0.75 17.88
CA ASN A 258 6.95 -0.34 18.15
C ASN A 258 7.38 -1.64 17.46
N VAL A 259 6.76 -2.73 17.89
CA VAL A 259 6.73 -4.03 17.19
C VAL A 259 5.28 -4.37 16.86
N GLN A 260 5.07 -4.90 15.66
CA GLN A 260 3.78 -5.33 15.14
C GLN A 260 3.88 -6.80 14.74
N ILE A 261 2.88 -7.59 15.11
CA ILE A 261 2.85 -9.03 14.87
C ILE A 261 1.59 -9.35 14.07
N MET A 262 1.77 -10.15 13.02
CA MET A 262 0.69 -10.80 12.29
C MET A 262 0.87 -12.31 12.41
N ILE A 263 -0.19 -13.03 12.81
CA ILE A 263 -0.18 -14.49 12.93
C ILE A 263 -1.37 -15.10 12.18
N LYS A 264 -1.08 -16.12 11.37
CA LYS A 264 -2.10 -16.87 10.64
C LYS A 264 -2.69 -17.95 11.54
N ASP A 265 -3.94 -17.74 11.97
CA ASP A 265 -4.74 -18.73 12.69
C ASP A 265 -6.21 -18.62 12.26
N ASN A 266 -6.66 -19.58 11.44
CA ASN A 266 -8.01 -19.58 10.89
C ASN A 266 -9.09 -19.79 11.95
N LYS A 267 -8.78 -20.51 13.03
CA LYS A 267 -9.74 -20.83 14.09
C LYS A 267 -9.92 -19.66 15.03
N ARG A 268 -8.83 -18.98 15.39
CA ARG A 268 -8.85 -17.85 16.34
C ARG A 268 -9.32 -16.54 15.71
N PHE A 269 -9.08 -16.34 14.41
CA PHE A 269 -9.33 -15.05 13.75
C PHE A 269 -10.18 -15.15 12.46
N PRO A 270 -11.36 -15.81 12.49
CA PRO A 270 -12.17 -16.03 11.28
C PRO A 270 -12.59 -14.72 10.58
N GLU A 271 -12.92 -13.68 11.37
CA GLU A 271 -13.40 -12.37 10.88
C GLU A 271 -12.38 -11.59 10.06
N THR A 272 -11.09 -11.87 10.26
CA THR A 272 -9.97 -11.21 9.59
C THR A 272 -9.27 -12.13 8.60
N LYS A 273 -10.01 -13.08 8.02
CA LYS A 273 -9.50 -14.10 7.08
C LYS A 273 -8.36 -14.93 7.69
N GLY A 274 -8.48 -15.17 9.00
CA GLY A 274 -7.54 -15.94 9.79
C GLY A 274 -6.25 -15.19 10.13
N TRP A 275 -6.24 -13.86 10.13
CA TRP A 275 -5.08 -13.05 10.55
C TRP A 275 -5.30 -12.37 11.90
N GLY A 276 -4.50 -12.73 12.90
CA GLY A 276 -4.41 -12.01 14.15
C GLY A 276 -3.40 -10.87 14.06
N PHE A 277 -3.73 -9.70 14.63
CA PHE A 277 -2.88 -8.51 14.62
C PHE A 277 -2.58 -8.05 16.05
N ALA A 278 -1.30 -7.80 16.37
CA ALA A 278 -0.91 -7.18 17.63
C ALA A 278 0.12 -6.08 17.40
N ARG A 279 0.11 -5.07 18.26
CA ARG A 279 1.12 -4.02 18.28
C ARG A 279 1.47 -3.66 19.72
N PHE A 280 2.78 -3.59 20.00
CA PHE A 280 3.33 -3.17 21.28
C PHE A 280 4.23 -1.96 21.08
N ASN A 281 4.01 -0.89 21.85
CA ASN A 281 4.70 0.38 21.68
C ASN A 281 5.82 0.57 22.71
N GLY A 282 6.91 1.18 22.24
CA GLY A 282 8.06 1.53 23.06
C GLY A 282 8.74 0.32 23.71
N VAL A 283 9.82 0.58 24.43
CA VAL A 283 10.56 -0.44 25.17
C VAL A 283 9.75 -1.06 26.32
N HIS A 284 8.65 -0.43 26.73
CA HIS A 284 7.70 -0.98 27.72
C HIS A 284 6.72 -1.99 27.13
N LEU A 285 6.72 -2.16 25.80
CA LEU A 285 5.83 -3.06 25.08
C LEU A 285 4.35 -2.84 25.49
N THR A 286 3.95 -1.58 25.59
CA THR A 286 2.58 -1.24 25.98
C THR A 286 1.62 -1.62 24.86
N ASN A 287 0.47 -2.20 25.22
CA ASN A 287 -0.53 -2.59 24.24
C ASN A 287 -1.03 -1.38 23.46
N TYR A 288 -1.14 -1.54 22.14
CA TYR A 288 -1.80 -0.57 21.29
C TYR A 288 -3.32 -0.78 21.31
N GLY A 289 -4.06 0.33 21.33
CA GLY A 289 -5.52 0.34 21.39
C GLY A 289 -6.06 0.16 22.81
N LYS A 290 -7.39 0.38 22.96
CA LYS A 290 -8.10 0.25 24.24
C LYS A 290 -9.04 -0.96 24.30
N THR A 291 -9.28 -1.62 23.16
CA THR A 291 -10.25 -2.71 23.03
C THR A 291 -9.68 -3.85 22.18
N ALA A 292 -10.28 -5.03 22.29
CA ALA A 292 -9.93 -6.20 21.45
C ALA A 292 -10.28 -6.01 19.96
N GLN A 293 -10.99 -4.93 19.59
CA GLN A 293 -11.41 -4.60 18.22
C GLN A 293 -10.22 -4.32 17.27
N LEU A 294 -9.02 -4.16 17.81
CA LEU A 294 -7.77 -3.89 17.08
C LEU A 294 -7.60 -4.75 15.82
N GLY A 295 -7.98 -6.04 15.87
CA GLY A 295 -7.87 -6.94 14.73
C GLY A 295 -8.61 -6.42 13.50
N ASN A 296 -9.81 -5.87 13.68
CA ASN A 296 -10.65 -5.34 12.60
C ASN A 296 -10.11 -4.01 12.06
N ASP A 297 -9.60 -3.16 12.94
CA ASP A 297 -9.01 -1.86 12.57
C ASP A 297 -7.78 -2.07 11.68
N CYS A 298 -6.89 -2.99 12.08
CA CYS A 298 -5.73 -3.36 11.26
C CYS A 298 -6.17 -4.04 9.96
N PHE A 299 -7.11 -4.99 10.04
CA PHE A 299 -7.50 -5.78 8.86
C PHE A 299 -8.13 -4.94 7.75
N THR A 300 -8.86 -3.87 8.10
CA THR A 300 -9.47 -2.96 7.12
C THR A 300 -8.44 -2.39 6.13
N CYS A 301 -7.26 -2.00 6.61
CA CYS A 301 -6.17 -1.56 5.76
C CYS A 301 -5.48 -2.73 5.03
N HIS A 302 -5.35 -3.90 5.68
CA HIS A 302 -4.70 -5.07 5.08
C HIS A 302 -5.50 -5.76 3.96
N LYS A 303 -6.81 -5.54 3.88
CA LYS A 303 -7.66 -5.98 2.74
C LYS A 303 -7.15 -5.54 1.38
N ILE A 304 -6.35 -4.47 1.31
CA ILE A 304 -5.75 -3.95 0.08
C ILE A 304 -4.79 -4.96 -0.55
N ALA A 305 -4.05 -5.69 0.28
CA ALA A 305 -3.09 -6.70 -0.17
C ALA A 305 -3.74 -8.09 -0.37
N LYS A 306 -5.05 -8.16 -0.67
CA LYS A 306 -5.77 -9.44 -0.81
C LYS A 306 -5.12 -10.41 -1.79
N ASP A 307 -4.50 -9.91 -2.85
CA ASP A 307 -3.88 -10.74 -3.89
C ASP A 307 -2.60 -11.43 -3.37
N TYR A 308 -2.01 -10.89 -2.30
CA TYR A 308 -0.85 -11.45 -1.59
C TYR A 308 -1.23 -12.02 -0.21
N GLY A 309 -2.51 -12.40 -0.04
CA GLY A 309 -3.02 -12.97 1.19
C GLY A 309 -3.00 -11.99 2.38
N TYR A 310 -3.23 -10.70 2.12
CA TYR A 310 -3.37 -9.62 3.11
C TYR A 310 -2.05 -9.16 3.76
N VAL A 311 -0.90 -9.47 3.17
CA VAL A 311 0.42 -9.06 3.65
C VAL A 311 1.08 -8.10 2.66
N PHE A 312 1.61 -6.98 3.16
CA PHE A 312 2.34 -5.98 2.36
C PHE A 312 3.84 -6.26 2.31
N ASP A 313 4.52 -5.62 1.35
CA ASP A 313 5.99 -5.52 1.28
C ASP A 313 6.73 -6.87 1.32
N ILE A 314 6.13 -7.92 0.78
CA ILE A 314 6.79 -9.22 0.64
C ILE A 314 7.80 -9.20 -0.51
N PRO A 315 9.00 -9.79 -0.33
CA PRO A 315 9.99 -9.92 -1.40
C PRO A 315 9.51 -11.00 -2.40
N VAL A 316 8.62 -10.62 -3.31
CA VAL A 316 8.19 -11.52 -4.39
C VAL A 316 9.30 -11.63 -5.44
N THR A 317 9.74 -12.85 -5.69
CA THR A 317 10.63 -13.15 -6.83
C THR A 317 9.82 -13.08 -8.12
N LYS A 318 10.42 -12.44 -9.13
CA LYS A 318 9.87 -12.17 -10.47
C LYS A 318 9.50 -13.41 -11.32
N ALA A 319 9.31 -14.58 -10.71
CA ALA A 319 9.13 -15.85 -11.41
C ALA A 319 7.70 -16.10 -11.91
N SER A 320 6.69 -15.33 -11.47
CA SER A 320 5.27 -15.59 -11.76
C SER A 320 4.65 -14.71 -12.86
N GLN A 321 5.45 -14.16 -13.78
CA GLN A 321 4.96 -13.49 -15.00
C GLN A 321 5.24 -14.33 -16.26
N ARG A 322 4.94 -15.63 -16.21
CA ARG A 322 4.87 -16.49 -17.40
C ARG A 322 3.47 -17.04 -17.55
#